data_AF-A0A511X1M4-F1
#
_entry.id   AF-A0A511X1M4-F1
#
_cell.length_a   1.000
_cell.length_b   1.000
_cell.length_c   1.000
_cell.angle_alpha   90.00
_cell.angle_beta   90.00
_cell.angle_gamma   90.00
#
_symmetry.space_group_name_H-M   'P 1'
#
loop_
_entity.id
_entity.type
_entity.pdbx_description
1 polymer ?
#
loop_
_entity_poly.entity_id
_entity_poly.type
_entity_poly.pdbx_seq_one_letter_code
_entity_poly.pdbx_strand_id
1 'polypeptide(L)' 'MKVIVWVFVTLLLIWEIVELRGIFGYSLFTQNSLILLSSSYFFYLLDVAIDVKQIKRQLMIIFKNTMQD' A
#
# COMPACT_ATOMS: atom_id res chain seq x y z
N MET A 1 9.35 3.68 15.97
CA MET A 1 7.97 3.71 16.53
C MET A 1 6.90 3.88 15.46
N LYS A 2 7.03 4.84 14.54
CA LYS A 2 6.06 5.00 13.44
C LYS A 2 5.83 3.67 12.69
N VAL A 3 6.87 3.01 12.15
CA VAL A 3 6.79 1.74 11.35
C VAL A 3 5.89 0.65 11.94
N ILE A 4 5.99 0.37 13.24
CA ILE A 4 5.19 -0.67 13.91
C ILE A 4 3.71 -0.29 13.94
N VAL A 5 3.38 0.97 14.25
CA VAL A 5 1.99 1.46 14.24
C VAL A 5 1.37 1.31 12.85
N TRP A 6 2.16 1.50 11.78
CA TRP A 6 1.67 1.29 10.40
C TRP A 6 1.34 -0.16 10.07
N VAL A 7 2.19 -1.09 10.51
CA VAL A 7 1.93 -2.52 10.30
C VAL A 7 0.61 -2.91 10.97
N PHE A 8 0.34 -2.39 12.17
CA PHE A 8 -0.93 -2.61 12.86
C PHE A 8 -2.14 -1.95 12.18
N VAL A 9 -2.01 -0.71 11.68
CA VAL A 9 -3.11 -0.01 10.97
C VAL A 9 -3.45 -0.74 9.66
N THR A 10 -2.46 -1.17 8.90
CA THR A 10 -2.68 -1.92 7.66
C THR A 10 -3.28 -3.30 7.93
N LEU A 11 -2.85 -3.99 8.99
CA LEU A 11 -3.45 -5.26 9.43
C LEU A 11 -4.92 -5.10 9.80
N LEU A 12 -5.26 -4.06 10.56
CA LEU A 12 -6.64 -3.75 10.94
C LEU A 12 -7.51 -3.43 9.71
N LEU A 13 -6.99 -2.67 8.75
CA LEU A 13 -7.71 -2.37 7.51
C LEU A 13 -7.97 -3.60 6.66
N ILE A 14 -6.97 -4.47 6.50
CA ILE A 14 -7.13 -5.72 5.76
C ILE A 14 -8.18 -6.60 6.46
N TRP A 15 -8.12 -6.68 7.80
CA TRP A 15 -9.07 -7.45 8.58
C TRP A 15 -10.52 -6.95 8.43
N GLU A 16 -10.75 -5.63 8.54
CA GLU A 16 -12.07 -5.02 8.31
C GLU A 16 -12.61 -5.31 6.91
N ILE A 17 -11.78 -5.21 5.87
CA ILE A 17 -12.25 -5.46 4.50
C ILE A 17 -12.55 -6.94 4.24
N VAL A 18 -11.82 -7.85 4.90
CA VAL A 18 -12.11 -9.29 4.86
C VAL A 18 -13.45 -9.60 5.55
N GLU A 19 -13.71 -9.01 6.71
CA GLU A 19 -14.99 -9.22 7.40
C GLU A 19 -16.17 -8.53 6.72
N LEU A 20 -15.96 -7.35 6.12
CA LEU A 20 -16.95 -6.71 5.26
C LEU A 20 -17.35 -7.61 4.08
N ARG A 21 -16.43 -8.42 3.54
CA ARG A 21 -16.79 -9.44 2.55
C ARG A 21 -17.67 -10.53 3.16
N GLY A 22 -17.42 -10.94 4.41
CA GLY A 22 -18.27 -11.88 5.14
C GLY A 22 -19.71 -11.36 5.31
N ILE A 23 -19.86 -10.07 5.59
CA ILE A 23 -21.17 -9.43 5.82
C ILE A 23 -21.94 -9.21 4.50
N PHE A 24 -21.26 -8.73 3.47
CA PHE A 24 -21.93 -8.25 2.26
C PHE A 24 -21.78 -9.16 1.03
N GLY A 25 -20.93 -10.19 1.09
CA GLY A 25 -20.80 -11.20 0.04
C GLY A 25 -20.20 -10.69 -1.28
N TYR A 26 -19.43 -9.60 -1.27
CA TYR A 26 -18.86 -9.03 -2.49
C TYR A 26 -17.81 -9.95 -3.15
N SER A 27 -17.62 -9.77 -4.46
CA SER A 27 -16.65 -10.54 -5.24
C SER A 27 -15.21 -10.34 -4.75
N LEU A 28 -14.36 -11.35 -4.96
CA LEU A 28 -12.92 -11.30 -4.66
C LEU A 28 -12.23 -10.12 -5.35
N PHE A 29 -12.70 -9.75 -6.55
CA PHE A 29 -12.22 -8.58 -7.26
C PHE A 29 -12.52 -7.29 -6.50
N THR A 30 -13.77 -7.10 -6.07
CA THR A 30 -14.21 -5.92 -5.28
C THR A 30 -13.43 -5.82 -3.97
N GLN A 31 -13.20 -6.95 -3.29
CA GLN A 31 -12.40 -7.01 -2.07
C GLN A 31 -10.97 -6.51 -2.33
N ASN A 32 -10.31 -7.04 -3.35
CA ASN A 32 -8.93 -6.66 -3.69
C ASN A 32 -8.85 -5.18 -4.10
N SER A 33 -9.83 -4.67 -4.85
CA SER A 33 -9.91 -3.25 -5.21
C SER A 33 -10.08 -2.36 -3.99
N LEU A 34 -10.93 -2.74 -3.03
CA LEU A 34 -11.13 -2.01 -1.78
C LEU A 34 -9.87 -1.99 -0.91
N ILE A 35 -9.16 -3.12 -0.81
CA ILE A 35 -7.88 -3.20 -0.08
C ILE A 35 -6.87 -2.26 -0.71
N LEU A 36 -6.75 -2.27 -2.04
CA LEU A 36 -5.76 -1.47 -2.77
C LEU A 36 -6.07 0.03 -2.70
N LEU A 37 -7.34 0.41 -2.85
CA LEU A 37 -7.80 1.80 -2.70
C LEU A 37 -7.63 2.30 -1.27
N SER A 38 -8.06 1.52 -0.28
CA SER A 38 -7.96 1.91 1.14
C SER A 38 -6.50 2.04 1.55
N SER A 39 -5.66 1.05 1.22
CA SER A 39 -4.22 1.12 1.51
C SER A 39 -3.58 2.37 0.89
N SER A 40 -3.89 2.66 -0.38
CA SER A 40 -3.37 3.85 -1.08
C SER A 40 -3.85 5.15 -0.44
N TYR A 41 -5.12 5.20 -0.02
CA TYR A 41 -5.71 6.36 0.67
C TYR A 41 -5.04 6.60 2.02
N PHE A 42 -4.79 5.56 2.82
CA PHE A 42 -4.08 5.68 4.10
C PHE A 42 -2.60 6.04 3.91
N PHE A 43 -1.94 5.54 2.86
CA PHE A 43 -0.59 6.01 2.49
C PHE A 43 -0.57 7.51 2.19
N TYR A 44 -1.57 8.03 1.49
CA TYR A 44 -1.72 9.46 1.22
C TYR A 44 -2.05 10.27 2.47
N LEU A 45 -3.07 9.87 3.24
CA LEU A 45 -3.58 10.60 4.41
C LEU A 45 -2.53 10.77 5.51
N LEU A 46 -1.73 9.72 5.70
CA LEU A 46 -0.76 9.69 6.78
C LEU A 46 0.56 10.35 6.39
N ASP A 47 0.55 11.12 5.30
CA ASP A 47 1.68 11.86 4.77
C ASP A 47 2.92 10.96 4.68
N VAL A 48 2.70 9.72 4.21
CA VAL A 48 3.77 8.98 3.57
C VAL A 48 3.98 9.69 2.24
N ALA A 49 4.51 10.91 2.32
CA ALA A 49 5.37 11.48 1.34
C ALA A 49 6.55 10.52 1.23
N ILE A 50 6.33 9.39 0.56
CA ILE A 50 7.41 8.73 -0.11
C ILE A 50 7.80 9.77 -1.13
N ASP A 51 8.80 10.58 -0.77
CA ASP A 51 9.31 11.65 -1.59
C ASP A 51 9.54 11.03 -2.96
N VAL A 52 8.68 11.35 -3.93
CA VAL A 52 8.64 10.64 -5.21
C VAL A 52 10.00 10.79 -5.90
N LYS A 53 10.75 11.84 -5.54
CA LYS A 53 12.16 12.04 -5.90
C LYS A 53 13.07 10.93 -5.39
N GLN A 54 12.88 10.42 -4.17
CA GLN A 54 13.67 9.32 -3.61
C GLN A 54 13.37 8.00 -4.31
N ILE A 55 12.10 7.66 -4.58
CA ILE A 55 11.77 6.48 -5.39
C ILE A 55 12.33 6.61 -6.81
N LYS A 56 12.14 7.76 -7.45
CA LYS A 56 12.67 8.02 -8.80
C LYS A 56 14.18 7.89 -8.85
N ARG A 57 14.89 8.37 -7.82
CA ARG A 57 16.34 8.24 -7.68
C ARG A 57 16.76 6.78 -7.49
N GLN A 58 16.06 6.00 -6.65
CA GLN A 58 16.37 4.58 -6.46
C GLN A 58 16.10 3.76 -7.72
N LEU A 59 14.98 4.01 -8.41
CA LEU A 59 14.66 3.36 -9.69
C LEU A 59 15.68 3.72 -10.78
N MET A 60 16.13 4.98 -10.85
CA MET A 60 17.17 5.40 -11.79
C MET A 60 18.51 4.70 -11.52
N ILE A 61 18.89 4.53 -10.25
CA ILE A 61 20.12 3.81 -9.88
C ILE A 61 20.04 2.34 -10.30
N ILE A 62 18.92 1.67 -10.03
CA ILE A 62 18.71 0.28 -10.42
C ILE A 62 18.76 0.16 -11.96
N PHE A 63 18.02 1.01 -12.66
CA PHE A 63 17.97 0.99 -14.13
C PHE A 63 19.33 1.28 -14.78
N LYS A 64 20.11 2.21 -14.21
CA LYS A 64 21.47 2.50 -14.67
C LYS A 64 22.39 1.29 -14.50
N ASN A 65 22.31 0.60 -13.37
CA ASN A 65 23.14 -0.59 -13.12
C ASN A 65 22.74 -1.75 -14.04
N THR A 66 21.44 -1.90 -14.38
CA THR A 66 20.96 -2.94 -15.30
C THR A 66 21.32 -2.67 -16.77
N MET A 67 21.59 -1.42 -17.17
CA MET A 67 22.03 -1.07 -18.53
C MET A 67 23.56 -1.08 -18.71
N GLN A 68 24.31 -1.26 -17.63
CA GLN A 68 25.77 -1.20 -17.64
C GLN A 68 26.43 -2.60 -17.62
N ASP A 69 25.63 -3.67 -17.48
CA ASP A 69 25.97 -5.08 -17.75
C ASP A 69 25.46 -5.49 -19.14
#